data_AF-A0A4D4L0H7-F1
#
_entry.id   AF-A0A4D4L0H7-F1
#
_cell.length_a   1.000
_cell.length_b   1.000
_cell.length_c   1.000
_cell.angle_alpha   90.00
_cell.angle_beta   90.00
_cell.angle_gamma   90.00
#
_symmetry.space_group_name_H-M   'P 1'
#
loop_
_entity.id
_entity.type
_entity.pdbx_description
1 polymer ?
#
loop_
_entity_poly.entity_id
_entity_poly.type
_entity_poly.pdbx_seq_one_letter_code
_entity_poly.pdbx_strand_id
1 'polypeptide(L)'
;MKIPYGLPLGPEECQAETMMWMLSGGGGYTDANGSYTIDSTENIEAFEWLRDELVGAGLTGPGSPARTNRQDTFDAFARGEVGMLNGHPTLMQQASGHGITYGTAPLPGRRASPRRRWASPTG
;
A
#
# COMPACT_ATOMS: atom_id res chain seq x y z
N MET A 1 -15.52 -7.34 -5.46
CA MET A 1 -14.35 -6.44 -5.43
C MET A 1 -13.81 -6.28 -6.83
N LYS A 2 -13.38 -5.07 -7.21
CA LYS A 2 -12.89 -4.76 -8.57
C LYS A 2 -11.36 -4.55 -8.59
N ILE A 3 -10.80 -4.09 -7.48
CA ILE A 3 -9.38 -3.77 -7.34
C ILE A 3 -8.86 -4.51 -6.09
N PRO A 4 -8.13 -5.62 -6.24
CA PRO A 4 -7.59 -6.35 -5.10
C PRO A 4 -6.75 -5.48 -4.17
N TYR A 5 -5.84 -4.68 -4.72
CA TYR A 5 -4.98 -3.77 -3.95
C TYR A 5 -5.00 -2.34 -4.51
N GLY A 6 -5.33 -1.37 -3.68
CA GLY A 6 -5.27 0.05 -4.03
C GLY A 6 -3.85 0.60 -3.90
N LEU A 7 -3.19 0.88 -5.03
CA LEU A 7 -1.80 1.34 -5.10
C LEU A 7 -1.69 2.82 -5.53
N PRO A 8 -1.76 3.78 -4.59
CA PRO A 8 -1.66 5.20 -4.91
C PRO A 8 -0.20 5.66 -4.98
N LEU A 9 0.44 5.50 -6.16
CA LEU A 9 1.75 6.07 -6.45
C LEU A 9 1.67 7.40 -7.23
N GLY A 10 0.47 8.01 -7.24
CA GLY A 10 0.24 9.33 -7.82
C GLY A 10 0.74 10.48 -6.94
N PRO A 11 0.58 11.73 -7.41
CA PRO A 11 1.20 12.91 -6.80
C PRO A 11 0.82 13.20 -5.34
N GLU A 12 -0.35 12.72 -4.88
CA GLU A 12 -0.87 13.01 -3.55
C GLU A 12 -0.09 12.28 -2.44
N GLU A 13 0.33 11.03 -2.67
CA GLU A 13 0.80 10.12 -1.59
C GLU A 13 1.94 9.19 -1.99
N CYS A 14 2.57 9.44 -3.14
CA CYS A 14 3.67 8.63 -3.63
C CYS A 14 4.77 8.44 -2.56
N GLN A 15 5.08 9.47 -1.77
CA GLN A 15 6.13 9.43 -0.76
C GLN A 15 5.83 8.45 0.38
N ALA A 16 4.58 8.45 0.87
CA ALA A 16 4.16 7.60 1.97
C ALA A 16 4.04 6.14 1.49
N GLU A 17 3.38 5.91 0.36
CA GLU A 17 3.22 4.58 -0.24
C GLU A 17 4.59 3.97 -0.55
N THR A 18 5.49 4.73 -1.19
CA THR A 18 6.86 4.31 -1.48
C THR A 18 7.59 3.88 -0.21
N MET A 19 7.54 4.69 0.86
CA MET A 19 8.18 4.36 2.12
C MET A 19 7.60 3.07 2.73
N MET A 20 6.29 2.87 2.69
CA MET A 20 5.66 1.66 3.22
C MET A 20 6.12 0.39 2.49
N TRP A 21 6.30 0.46 1.16
CA TRP A 21 6.86 -0.65 0.38
C TRP A 21 8.35 -0.90 0.66
N MET A 22 9.17 0.15 0.75
CA MET A 22 10.59 0.03 1.11
C MET A 22 10.77 -0.64 2.48
N LEU A 23 10.04 -0.16 3.49
CA LEU A 23 10.08 -0.72 4.84
C LEU A 23 9.59 -2.17 4.87
N SER A 24 8.60 -2.52 4.05
CA SER A 24 8.10 -3.90 3.89
C SER A 24 9.14 -4.83 3.25
N GLY A 25 9.94 -4.29 2.32
CA GLY A 25 11.11 -4.97 1.74
C GLY A 25 12.29 -5.13 2.70
N GLY A 26 12.28 -4.42 3.84
CA GLY A 26 13.39 -4.37 4.79
C GLY A 26 14.41 -3.27 4.50
N GLY A 27 14.13 -2.39 3.54
CA GLY A 27 14.93 -1.23 3.21
C GLY A 27 14.36 0.08 3.80
N GLY A 28 14.61 1.19 3.12
CA GLY A 28 14.22 2.54 3.54
C GLY A 28 14.96 3.61 2.73
N TYR A 29 14.80 4.87 3.12
CA TYR A 29 15.53 5.97 2.47
C TYR A 29 17.00 6.06 2.90
N THR A 30 17.32 5.64 4.12
CA THR A 30 18.67 5.74 4.69
C THR A 30 19.08 4.46 5.39
N ASP A 31 20.39 4.23 5.47
CA ASP A 31 20.97 3.20 6.34
C ASP A 31 21.00 3.63 7.82
N ALA A 32 21.52 2.77 8.68
CA ALA A 32 21.66 3.03 10.12
C ALA A 32 22.64 4.19 10.44
N ASN A 33 23.50 4.57 9.49
CA ASN A 33 24.45 5.67 9.63
C ASN A 33 23.90 6.99 9.06
N GLY A 34 22.67 6.99 8.52
CA GLY A 34 22.04 8.16 7.92
C GLY A 34 22.45 8.45 6.48
N SER A 35 23.20 7.55 5.82
CA SER A 35 23.51 7.68 4.40
C SER A 35 22.30 7.31 3.56
N TYR A 36 22.01 8.07 2.51
CA TYR A 36 20.93 7.74 1.58
C TYR A 36 21.25 6.45 0.82
N THR A 37 20.34 5.49 0.89
CA THR A 37 20.46 4.15 0.28
C THR A 37 19.17 3.75 -0.44
N ILE A 38 18.58 4.73 -1.14
CA ILE A 38 17.32 4.60 -1.87
C ILE A 38 17.41 3.46 -2.91
N ASP A 39 18.58 3.28 -3.52
CA ASP A 39 18.91 2.24 -4.49
C ASP A 39 19.46 0.94 -3.86
N SER A 40 19.25 0.74 -2.56
CA SER A 40 19.59 -0.53 -1.89
C SER A 40 18.94 -1.73 -2.57
N THR A 41 19.59 -2.89 -2.49
CA THR A 41 19.09 -4.15 -3.04
C THR A 41 17.70 -4.47 -2.50
N GLU A 42 17.45 -4.24 -1.21
CA GLU A 42 16.15 -4.47 -0.58
C GLU A 42 15.03 -3.61 -1.20
N ASN A 43 15.32 -2.33 -1.49
CA ASN A 43 14.34 -1.44 -2.12
C ASN A 43 14.06 -1.87 -3.57
N ILE A 44 15.11 -2.18 -4.34
CA ILE A 44 14.97 -2.65 -5.72
C ILE A 44 14.10 -3.92 -5.75
N GLU A 45 14.42 -4.92 -4.93
CA GLU A 45 13.66 -6.18 -4.85
C GLU A 45 12.21 -5.98 -4.41
N ALA A 46 11.93 -4.98 -3.57
CA ALA A 46 10.56 -4.64 -3.17
C ALA A 46 9.75 -4.07 -4.33
N PHE A 47 10.32 -3.14 -5.09
CA PHE A 47 9.63 -2.52 -6.23
C PHE A 47 9.54 -3.43 -7.45
N GLU A 48 10.53 -4.30 -7.68
CA GLU A 48 10.43 -5.34 -8.70
C GLU A 48 9.29 -6.31 -8.41
N TRP A 49 9.19 -6.77 -7.15
CA TRP A 49 8.07 -7.62 -6.74
C TRP A 49 6.72 -6.90 -6.86
N LEU A 50 6.64 -5.64 -6.40
CA LEU A 50 5.42 -4.84 -6.53
C LEU A 50 5.00 -4.69 -8.01
N ARG A 51 5.96 -4.40 -8.88
CA ARG A 51 5.77 -4.28 -10.33
C ARG A 51 5.26 -5.59 -10.92
N ASP A 52 5.91 -6.70 -10.62
CA ASP A 52 5.64 -7.96 -11.32
C ASP A 52 4.41 -8.68 -10.75
N GLU A 53 4.28 -8.75 -9.42
CA GLU A 53 3.29 -9.58 -8.73
C GLU A 53 1.97 -8.86 -8.45
N LEU A 54 1.95 -7.52 -8.35
CA LEU A 54 0.70 -6.77 -8.20
C LEU A 54 0.32 -6.04 -9.49
N VAL A 55 1.21 -5.19 -10.02
CA VAL A 55 0.88 -4.37 -11.19
C VAL A 55 0.81 -5.22 -12.46
N GLY A 56 1.82 -6.05 -12.72
CA GLY A 56 1.90 -6.94 -13.88
C GLY A 56 0.79 -8.00 -13.89
N ALA A 57 0.36 -8.44 -12.71
CA ALA A 57 -0.78 -9.34 -12.54
C ALA A 57 -2.16 -8.63 -12.64
N GLY A 58 -2.20 -7.30 -12.81
CA GLY A 58 -3.45 -6.54 -12.94
C GLY A 58 -4.24 -6.39 -11.63
N LEU A 59 -3.60 -6.58 -10.48
CA LEU A 59 -4.24 -6.55 -9.16
C LEU A 59 -4.41 -5.13 -8.59
N THR A 60 -3.89 -4.12 -9.28
CA THR A 60 -3.93 -2.71 -8.86
C THR A 60 -4.98 -1.87 -9.59
N GLY A 61 -5.92 -2.53 -10.28
CA GLY A 61 -6.93 -1.88 -11.11
C GLY A 61 -6.43 -1.57 -12.53
N PRO A 62 -7.32 -1.05 -13.40
CA PRO A 62 -7.03 -0.83 -14.82
C PRO A 62 -6.17 0.41 -15.11
N GLY A 63 -6.00 1.30 -14.13
CA GLY A 63 -5.20 2.51 -14.26
C GLY A 63 -3.73 2.29 -13.93
N SER A 64 -2.88 3.22 -14.36
CA SER A 64 -1.48 3.24 -13.93
C SER A 64 -1.38 3.69 -12.47
N PRO A 65 -0.69 2.96 -11.58
CA PRO A 65 -0.47 3.39 -10.19
C PRO A 65 0.15 4.78 -10.07
N ALA A 66 0.99 5.18 -11.03
CA ALA A 66 1.62 6.51 -11.09
C ALA A 66 0.62 7.68 -11.30
N ARG A 67 -0.64 7.37 -11.61
CA ARG A 67 -1.73 8.35 -11.77
C ARG A 67 -2.86 8.14 -10.76
N THR A 68 -2.72 7.19 -9.85
CA THR A 68 -3.74 6.86 -8.84
C THR A 68 -3.53 7.72 -7.60
N ASN A 69 -4.53 8.51 -7.23
CA ASN A 69 -4.51 9.29 -6.00
C ASN A 69 -5.01 8.48 -4.81
N ARG A 70 -4.63 8.89 -3.58
CA ARG A 70 -5.05 8.19 -2.37
C ARG A 70 -6.53 8.39 -2.12
N GLN A 71 -7.05 9.60 -2.31
CA GLN A 71 -8.47 9.85 -2.06
C GLN A 71 -9.36 8.97 -2.95
N ASP A 72 -9.03 8.80 -4.23
CA ASP A 72 -9.76 7.91 -5.14
C ASP A 72 -9.77 6.46 -4.63
N THR A 73 -8.63 6.01 -4.11
CA THR A 73 -8.45 4.67 -3.55
C THR A 73 -9.26 4.48 -2.25
N PHE A 74 -9.29 5.50 -1.40
CA PHE A 74 -10.04 5.51 -0.15
C PHE A 74 -11.54 5.52 -0.39
N ASP A 75 -12.01 6.34 -1.35
CA ASP A 75 -13.42 6.38 -1.73
C ASP A 75 -13.87 5.05 -2.36
N ALA A 76 -13.02 4.44 -3.18
CA ALA A 76 -13.27 3.12 -3.74
C ALA A 76 -13.31 2.02 -2.66
N PHE A 77 -12.48 2.12 -1.62
CA PHE A 77 -12.56 1.24 -0.45
C PHE A 77 -13.86 1.43 0.34
N ALA A 78 -14.26 2.68 0.59
CA ALA A 78 -15.51 3.01 1.27
C ALA A 78 -16.76 2.58 0.47
N ARG A 79 -16.62 2.28 -0.83
CA ARG A 79 -17.65 1.65 -1.67
C ARG A 79 -17.53 0.12 -1.79
N GLY A 80 -16.56 -0.51 -1.14
CA GLY A 80 -16.29 -1.95 -1.24
C GLY A 80 -15.66 -2.42 -2.56
N GLU A 81 -15.07 -1.50 -3.33
CA GLU A 81 -14.46 -1.78 -4.63
C GLU A 81 -12.99 -2.17 -4.53
N VAL A 82 -12.28 -1.67 -3.50
CA VAL A 82 -10.89 -1.97 -3.15
C VAL A 82 -10.83 -2.94 -1.97
N GLY A 83 -9.90 -3.91 -2.00
CA GLY A 83 -9.76 -4.89 -0.93
C GLY A 83 -8.69 -4.64 0.10
N MET A 84 -7.52 -4.24 -0.34
CA MET A 84 -6.43 -3.92 0.56
C MET A 84 -5.83 -2.62 0.09
N LEU A 85 -5.43 -1.78 1.03
CA LEU A 85 -4.71 -0.55 0.75
C LEU A 85 -4.01 -0.09 2.02
N ASN A 86 -2.95 0.69 1.86
CA ASN A 86 -2.30 1.34 2.98
C ASN A 86 -3.20 2.45 3.52
N GLY A 87 -3.77 2.24 4.70
CA GLY A 87 -4.75 3.13 5.31
C GLY A 87 -4.29 3.70 6.65
N HIS A 88 -4.69 4.94 6.93
CA HIS A 88 -4.51 5.59 8.22
C HIS A 88 -5.86 5.79 8.94
N PRO A 89 -5.89 6.17 10.23
CA PRO A 89 -7.14 6.17 11.01
C PRO A 89 -8.30 6.99 10.43
N THR A 90 -8.06 7.99 9.58
CA THR A 90 -9.16 8.76 8.97
C THR A 90 -9.91 7.93 7.92
N LEU A 91 -9.23 7.04 7.19
CA LEU A 91 -9.89 6.06 6.31
C LEU A 91 -10.83 5.16 7.10
N MET A 92 -10.39 4.71 8.28
CA MET A 92 -11.18 3.83 9.13
C MET A 92 -12.47 4.51 9.56
N GLN A 93 -12.41 5.81 9.91
CA GLN A 93 -13.60 6.61 10.20
C GLN A 93 -14.52 6.74 8.99
N GLN A 94 -13.98 7.02 7.81
CA GLN A 94 -14.74 7.10 6.56
C GLN A 94 -15.43 5.76 6.24
N ALA A 95 -14.70 4.65 6.28
CA ALA A 95 -15.23 3.31 6.02
C ALA A 95 -16.35 2.94 7.00
N SER A 96 -16.15 3.17 8.30
CA SER A 96 -17.18 2.96 9.32
C SER A 96 -18.42 3.84 9.09
N GLY A 97 -18.24 5.11 8.71
CA GLY A 97 -19.35 6.01 8.36
C GLY A 97 -20.18 5.55 7.15
N HIS A 98 -19.56 4.80 6.24
CA HIS A 98 -20.22 4.17 5.09
C HIS A 98 -20.72 2.74 5.35
N GLY A 99 -20.62 2.24 6.59
CA GLY A 99 -21.07 0.88 6.95
C GLY A 99 -20.18 -0.23 6.37
N ILE A 100 -18.95 0.08 5.97
CA ILE A 100 -17.99 -0.92 5.50
C ILE A 100 -17.34 -1.60 6.71
N THR A 101 -17.48 -2.91 6.77
CA THR A 101 -16.75 -3.75 7.73
C THR A 101 -15.32 -3.94 7.25
N TYR A 102 -14.34 -3.74 8.13
CA TYR A 102 -12.92 -3.96 7.86
C TYR A 102 -12.19 -4.55 9.07
N GLY A 103 -11.23 -5.43 8.80
CA GLY A 103 -10.17 -5.87 9.69
C GLY A 103 -8.88 -5.10 9.47
N THR A 104 -7.86 -5.41 10.27
CA THR A 104 -6.51 -4.89 10.05
C THR A 104 -5.42 -5.97 10.12
N ALA A 105 -4.39 -5.88 9.29
CA ALA A 105 -3.29 -6.86 9.16
C ALA A 105 -1.94 -6.15 9.06
N PRO A 106 -0.78 -6.70 9.43
CA PRO A 106 0.44 -5.91 9.40
C PRO A 106 1.18 -5.84 8.03
N LEU A 107 2.16 -4.92 7.89
CA LEU A 107 3.02 -4.71 6.71
C LEU A 107 3.54 -6.05 6.21
N PRO A 108 3.23 -6.42 4.95
CA PRO A 108 3.69 -7.68 4.39
C PRO A 108 5.21 -7.60 4.25
N GLY A 109 5.91 -8.18 5.23
CA GLY A 109 7.37 -8.25 5.22
C GLY A 109 7.85 -9.52 4.54
N ARG A 110 8.88 -9.43 3.69
CA ARG A 110 9.59 -10.62 3.16
C ARG A 110 10.19 -11.47 4.30
N ARG A 111 10.57 -10.82 5.41
CA ARG A 111 10.96 -11.49 6.65
C ARG A 111 9.78 -11.38 7.62
N ALA A 112 9.24 -12.52 8.03
CA ALA A 112 8.12 -12.59 8.97
C ALA A 112 8.51 -11.99 10.33
N SER A 113 8.24 -10.71 10.53
CA SER A 113 8.13 -10.05 11.84
C SER A 113 7.40 -8.72 11.66
N PRO A 114 6.07 -8.74 11.63
CA PRO A 114 5.31 -7.55 11.26
C PRO A 114 5.18 -6.59 12.44
N ARG A 115 5.50 -5.29 12.24
CA ARG A 115 5.37 -4.25 13.29
C ARG A 115 4.40 -3.09 12.99
N ARG A 116 3.62 -3.07 11.91
CA ARG A 116 2.57 -2.03 11.69
C ARG A 116 1.40 -2.54 10.85
N ARG A 117 0.17 -2.10 11.15
CA ARG A 117 -1.15 -2.58 10.65
C ARG A 117 -1.64 -1.86 9.36
N TRP A 118 -2.49 -2.54 8.59
CA TRP A 118 -3.19 -2.30 7.30
C TRP A 118 -4.65 -2.59 7.50
N ALA A 119 -5.57 -2.19 6.62
CA ALA A 119 -6.99 -2.59 6.71
C ALA A 119 -7.42 -3.50 5.54
N SER A 120 -8.34 -4.45 5.78
CA SER A 120 -8.97 -5.32 4.77
C SER A 120 -10.45 -5.59 5.08
N PRO A 121 -11.41 -5.52 4.15
CA PRO A 121 -12.81 -5.81 4.43
C PRO A 121 -13.01 -7.26 4.87
N THR A 122 -13.75 -7.48 5.95
CA THR A 122 -14.28 -8.81 6.29
C THR A 122 -15.75 -8.84 5.92
N GLY A 123 -16.14 -9.86 5.16
CA GLY A 123 -17.52 -10.06 4.70
C GLY A 123 -18.54 -10.18 5.82
#